data_AF-A0AAW2ZE16-F1
#
_entry.id   AF-A0AAW2ZE16-F1
#
_cell.length_a   1.000
_cell.length_b   1.000
_cell.length_c   1.000
_cell.angle_alpha   90.00
_cell.angle_beta   90.00
_cell.angle_gamma   90.00
#
_symmetry.space_group_name_H-M   'P 1'
#
loop_
_entity.id
_entity.type
_entity.pdbx_description
1 polymer ?
#
loop_
_entity_poly.entity_id
_entity_poly.type
_entity_poly.pdbx_seq_one_letter_code
_entity_poly.pdbx_strand_id
1 'polypeptide(L)'
;MDKIDDQFFDKKSFAQDKDFNENVTTQVRDIAVSCGVLDLNNRKQMFAFHNFCPAGLHFYRCPSVDKTVSALSFLNLLWFVDDLLDDKHLTQEESKDLIEQVCFYFGVSEQTLESTDGKFTSISKYASAVRERLLAHVSQDWMNNFAQSYGKYARASLKETRRRTASA
;
A
#
# COMPACT_ATOMS: atom_id res chain seq x y z
N MET A 1 -7.62 -19.55 16.42
CA MET A 1 -7.47 -18.15 15.96
C MET A 1 -5.98 -17.99 15.74
N ASP A 2 -5.52 -18.30 14.54
CA ASP A 2 -4.08 -18.37 14.26
C ASP A 2 -3.53 -16.95 14.21
N LYS A 3 -2.67 -16.63 15.17
CA LYS A 3 -1.99 -15.33 15.23
C LYS A 3 -0.99 -15.28 14.09
N ILE A 4 -1.12 -14.27 13.24
CA ILE A 4 -0.05 -13.87 12.32
C ILE A 4 1.06 -13.30 13.23
N ASP A 5 2.11 -14.07 13.48
CA ASP A 5 3.29 -13.64 14.22
C ASP A 5 4.22 -12.86 13.27
N ASP A 6 3.83 -11.64 12.94
CA ASP A 6 4.57 -10.79 12.00
C ASP A 6 5.67 -10.00 12.71
N GLN A 7 6.81 -10.66 12.90
CA GLN A 7 8.00 -10.04 13.50
C GLN A 7 8.56 -8.87 12.66
N PHE A 8 8.07 -8.65 11.42
CA PHE A 8 8.46 -7.50 10.62
C PHE A 8 7.97 -6.19 11.27
N PHE A 9 6.79 -6.18 11.89
CA PHE A 9 6.18 -4.99 12.52
C PHE A 9 6.39 -4.91 14.04
N ASP A 10 6.89 -5.97 14.70
CA ASP A 10 6.80 -6.11 16.17
C ASP A 10 8.01 -5.60 16.98
N LYS A 11 8.69 -4.54 16.53
CA LYS A 11 9.77 -3.91 17.33
C LYS A 11 9.23 -2.75 18.15
N LYS A 12 8.87 -2.99 19.41
CA LYS A 12 8.14 -2.01 20.25
C LYS A 12 8.98 -0.91 20.92
N SER A 13 10.31 -0.88 20.78
CA SER A 13 11.18 -0.06 21.64
C SER A 13 12.21 0.85 20.95
N PHE A 14 11.99 1.25 19.69
CA PHE A 14 12.85 2.27 19.07
C PHE A 14 12.28 3.69 19.30
N ALA A 15 13.10 4.57 19.89
CA ALA A 15 12.80 6.00 19.96
C ALA A 15 13.29 6.67 18.67
N GLN A 16 12.35 6.97 17.78
CA GLN A 16 12.65 7.68 16.53
C GLN A 16 12.93 9.15 16.84
N ASP A 17 14.02 9.68 16.30
CA ASP A 17 14.30 11.11 16.33
C ASP A 17 13.69 11.81 15.09
N LYS A 18 13.82 13.14 15.07
CA LYS A 18 13.26 13.98 14.01
C LYS A 18 13.94 13.69 12.66
N ASP A 19 15.26 13.51 12.64
CA ASP A 19 16.03 13.31 11.42
C ASP A 19 15.70 11.96 10.77
N PHE A 20 15.51 10.91 11.57
CA PHE A 20 15.02 9.61 11.13
C PHE A 20 13.65 9.73 10.47
N ASN A 21 12.70 10.41 11.13
CA ASN A 21 11.34 10.57 10.63
C ASN A 21 11.29 11.38 9.33
N GLU A 22 12.09 12.45 9.23
CA GLU A 22 12.21 13.26 8.02
C GLU A 22 12.83 12.46 6.86
N ASN A 23 13.87 11.67 7.14
CA ASN A 23 14.50 10.81 6.14
C ASN A 23 13.52 9.76 5.60
N VAL A 24 12.84 9.02 6.48
CA VAL A 24 11.81 8.04 6.09
C VAL A 24 10.71 8.70 5.27
N THR A 25 10.15 9.81 5.77
CA THR A 25 9.04 10.51 5.10
C THR A 25 9.43 11.00 3.71
N THR A 26 10.65 11.54 3.57
CA THR A 26 11.19 11.99 2.29
C THR A 26 11.30 10.84 1.30
N GLN A 27 11.87 9.71 1.70
CA GLN A 27 12.01 8.56 0.80
C GLN A 27 10.65 7.96 0.38
N VAL A 28 9.70 7.82 1.32
CA VAL A 28 8.35 7.33 0.98
C VAL A 28 7.67 8.27 -0.02
N ARG A 29 7.79 9.59 0.18
CA ARG A 29 7.27 10.61 -0.74
C ARG A 29 7.88 10.48 -2.12
N ASP A 30 9.21 10.41 -2.19
CA ASP A 30 9.93 10.43 -3.46
C ASP A 30 9.62 9.19 -4.30
N ILE A 31 9.45 8.02 -3.66
CA ILE A 31 8.96 6.81 -4.35
C ILE A 31 7.55 7.04 -4.90
N ALA A 32 6.63 7.53 -4.09
CA ALA A 32 5.24 7.78 -4.50
C ALA A 32 5.14 8.80 -5.66
N VAL A 33 5.94 9.87 -5.61
CA VAL A 33 6.02 10.89 -6.67
C VAL A 33 6.60 10.29 -7.95
N SER A 34 7.70 9.53 -7.85
CA SER A 34 8.34 8.92 -9.03
C SER A 34 7.43 7.91 -9.75
N CYS A 35 6.56 7.23 -9.02
CA CYS A 35 5.55 6.32 -9.59
C CYS A 35 4.32 7.06 -10.13
N GLY A 36 4.18 8.36 -9.86
CA GLY A 36 3.07 9.20 -10.30
C GLY A 36 1.77 8.99 -9.51
N VAL A 37 1.83 8.36 -8.33
CA VAL A 37 0.65 8.17 -7.45
C VAL A 37 0.43 9.38 -6.53
N LEU A 38 1.50 10.09 -6.17
CA LEU A 38 1.46 11.32 -5.38
C LEU A 38 1.82 12.53 -6.26
N ASP A 39 0.89 13.47 -6.43
CA ASP A 39 1.12 14.75 -7.08
C ASP A 39 1.41 15.84 -6.05
N LEU A 40 2.60 16.43 -6.12
CA LEU A 40 3.05 17.51 -5.22
C LEU A 40 2.21 18.78 -5.35
N ASN A 41 1.53 18.99 -6.48
CA ASN A 41 0.64 20.13 -6.69
C ASN A 41 -0.79 19.86 -6.20
N ASN A 42 -1.13 18.59 -5.93
CA ASN A 42 -2.43 18.22 -5.41
C ASN A 42 -2.46 18.40 -3.88
N ARG A 43 -3.07 19.51 -3.43
CA ARG A 43 -3.17 19.84 -2.00
C ARG A 43 -3.86 18.76 -1.16
N LYS A 44 -4.88 18.08 -1.70
CA LYS A 44 -5.60 17.01 -0.96
C LYS A 44 -4.66 15.83 -0.70
N GLN A 45 -3.94 15.39 -1.73
CA GLN A 45 -3.00 14.26 -1.62
C GLN A 45 -1.82 14.59 -0.69
N MET A 46 -1.24 15.79 -0.82
CA MET A 46 -0.16 16.21 0.06
C MET A 46 -0.60 16.35 1.51
N PHE A 47 -1.79 16.90 1.76
CA PHE A 47 -2.35 16.98 3.11
C PHE A 47 -2.57 15.58 3.72
N ALA A 48 -3.13 14.65 2.95
CA ALA A 48 -3.32 13.28 3.41
C ALA A 48 -1.98 12.58 3.68
N PHE A 49 -1.00 12.73 2.79
CA PHE A 49 0.34 12.18 2.96
C PHE A 49 1.02 12.69 4.25
N HIS A 50 0.92 14.00 4.53
CA HIS A 50 1.47 14.61 5.74
C HIS A 50 0.79 14.14 7.03
N ASN A 51 -0.47 13.71 6.98
CA ASN A 51 -1.15 13.12 8.14
C ASN A 51 -0.85 11.61 8.27
N PHE A 52 -0.73 10.91 7.15
CA PHE A 52 -0.47 9.48 7.08
C PHE A 52 0.93 9.12 7.62
N CYS A 53 1.99 9.77 7.14
CA CYS A 53 3.37 9.38 7.47
C CYS A 53 3.68 9.41 8.98
N PRO A 54 3.32 10.46 9.74
CA PRO A 54 3.50 10.48 11.19
C PRO A 54 2.73 9.36 11.91
N ALA A 55 1.50 9.06 11.47
CA ALA A 55 0.72 7.96 12.04
C ALA A 55 1.39 6.60 11.75
N GLY A 56 1.85 6.38 10.52
CA GLY A 56 2.57 5.16 10.12
C GLY A 56 3.87 4.95 10.91
N LEU A 57 4.65 6.01 11.13
CA LEU A 57 5.86 6.00 11.95
C LEU A 57 5.56 5.59 13.40
N HIS A 58 4.42 6.01 13.95
CA HIS A 58 4.02 5.62 15.30
C HIS A 58 3.73 4.13 15.42
N PHE A 59 3.13 3.52 14.39
CA PHE A 59 2.81 2.09 14.34
C PHE A 59 4.03 1.21 14.05
N TYR A 60 4.95 1.66 13.19
CA TYR A 60 6.12 0.89 12.79
C TYR A 60 7.42 1.44 13.38
N ARG A 61 7.84 0.89 14.53
CA ARG A 61 9.03 1.32 15.25
C ARG A 61 10.24 0.43 14.96
N CYS A 62 10.77 0.50 13.75
CA CYS A 62 11.99 -0.21 13.36
C CYS A 62 13.20 0.74 13.35
N PRO A 63 14.38 0.35 13.88
CA PRO A 63 15.58 1.19 13.81
C PRO A 63 16.18 1.28 12.39
N SER A 64 15.68 0.49 11.44
CA SER A 64 16.14 0.54 10.05
C SER A 64 15.27 1.48 9.23
N VAL A 65 15.90 2.52 8.67
CA VAL A 65 15.25 3.43 7.71
C VAL A 65 14.67 2.64 6.54
N ASP A 66 15.44 1.77 5.90
CA ASP A 66 14.99 1.03 4.71
C ASP A 66 13.78 0.13 4.97
N LYS A 67 13.78 -0.60 6.09
CA LYS A 67 12.63 -1.42 6.50
C LYS A 67 11.41 -0.55 6.81
N THR A 68 11.62 0.60 7.45
CA THR A 68 10.54 1.56 7.77
C THR A 68 9.96 2.17 6.50
N VAL A 69 10.80 2.59 5.56
CA VAL A 69 10.36 3.09 4.24
C VAL A 69 9.58 2.00 3.51
N SER A 70 10.01 0.75 3.54
CA SER A 70 9.30 -0.36 2.88
C SER A 70 7.93 -0.61 3.50
N ALA A 71 7.84 -0.65 4.84
CA ALA A 71 6.58 -0.78 5.57
C ALA A 71 5.63 0.39 5.31
N LEU A 72 6.11 1.63 5.42
CA LEU A 72 5.29 2.82 5.21
C LEU A 72 4.88 2.99 3.75
N SER A 73 5.72 2.61 2.78
CA SER A 73 5.35 2.67 1.37
C SER A 73 4.20 1.71 1.06
N PHE A 74 4.19 0.52 1.67
CA PHE A 74 3.07 -0.41 1.58
C PHE A 74 1.80 0.15 2.23
N LEU A 75 1.89 0.68 3.44
CA LEU A 75 0.73 1.31 4.11
C LEU A 75 0.19 2.52 3.29
N ASN A 76 1.07 3.29 2.66
CA ASN A 76 0.69 4.39 1.78
C ASN A 76 -0.03 3.88 0.51
N LEU A 77 0.44 2.76 -0.06
CA LEU A 77 -0.25 2.10 -1.18
C LEU A 77 -1.66 1.67 -0.81
N LEU A 78 -1.86 1.08 0.38
CA LEU A 78 -3.21 0.72 0.85
C LEU A 78 -4.13 1.94 0.91
N TRP A 79 -3.61 3.06 1.42
CA TRP A 79 -4.39 4.30 1.50
C TRP A 79 -4.81 4.82 0.12
N PHE A 80 -3.91 4.82 -0.87
CA PHE A 80 -4.26 5.23 -2.24
C PHE A 80 -5.27 4.30 -2.91
N VAL A 81 -5.13 2.99 -2.70
CA VAL A 81 -6.10 2.01 -3.21
C VAL A 81 -7.48 2.25 -2.57
N ASP A 82 -7.53 2.51 -1.27
CA ASP A 82 -8.77 2.78 -0.55
C ASP A 82 -9.44 4.10 -0.99
N ASP A 83 -8.69 5.21 -1.12
CA ASP A 83 -9.24 6.50 -1.62
C ASP A 83 -9.79 6.38 -3.05
N LEU A 84 -9.19 5.53 -3.90
CA LEU A 84 -9.71 5.23 -5.24
C LEU A 84 -10.96 4.35 -5.19
N LEU A 85 -11.00 3.32 -4.35
CA LEU A 85 -12.17 2.45 -4.19
C LEU A 85 -13.38 3.19 -3.58
N ASP A 86 -13.12 4.27 -2.84
CA ASP A 86 -14.11 5.16 -2.26
C ASP A 86 -14.61 6.24 -3.24
N ASP A 87 -14.03 6.34 -4.44
CA ASP A 87 -14.54 7.20 -5.50
C ASP A 87 -15.91 6.70 -5.98
N LYS A 88 -16.93 7.55 -5.83
CA LYS A 88 -18.31 7.27 -6.25
C LYS A 88 -18.45 7.05 -7.75
N HIS A 89 -17.46 7.45 -8.55
CA HIS A 89 -17.46 7.30 -10.00
C HIS A 89 -16.79 6.00 -10.47
N LEU A 90 -16.23 5.19 -9.56
CA LEU A 90 -15.61 3.93 -9.91
C LEU A 90 -16.68 2.84 -10.12
N THR A 91 -16.65 2.19 -11.28
CA THR A 91 -17.52 1.04 -11.55
C THR A 91 -17.06 -0.20 -10.78
N GLN A 92 -17.94 -1.21 -10.65
CA GLN A 92 -17.57 -2.48 -10.00
C GLN A 92 -16.46 -3.22 -10.76
N GLU A 93 -16.44 -3.12 -12.09
CA GLU A 93 -15.40 -3.73 -12.93
C GLU A 93 -14.06 -3.03 -12.74
N GLU A 94 -14.04 -1.69 -12.73
CA GLU A 94 -12.83 -0.90 -12.44
C GLU A 94 -12.31 -1.12 -11.01
N SER A 95 -13.21 -1.24 -10.03
CA SER A 95 -12.85 -1.57 -8.65
C SER A 95 -12.18 -2.94 -8.56
N LYS A 96 -12.69 -3.91 -9.32
CA LYS A 96 -12.13 -5.26 -9.41
C LYS A 96 -10.76 -5.21 -10.09
N ASP A 97 -10.63 -4.52 -11.22
CA ASP A 97 -9.37 -4.34 -11.96
C ASP A 97 -8.28 -3.70 -11.07
N LEU A 98 -8.60 -2.61 -10.36
CA LEU A 98 -7.69 -1.97 -9.41
C LEU A 98 -7.15 -2.96 -8.36
N ILE A 99 -8.05 -3.74 -7.75
CA ILE A 99 -7.67 -4.71 -6.71
C ILE A 99 -6.85 -5.86 -7.31
N GLU A 100 -7.23 -6.36 -8.47
CA GLU A 100 -6.53 -7.44 -9.16
C GLU A 100 -5.12 -7.03 -9.60
N GLN A 101 -4.95 -5.79 -10.06
CA GLN A 101 -3.64 -5.22 -10.38
C GLN A 101 -2.70 -5.24 -9.18
N VAL A 102 -3.14 -4.78 -8.01
CA VAL A 102 -2.31 -4.79 -6.80
C VAL A 102 -2.07 -6.22 -6.30
N CYS A 103 -3.10 -7.07 -6.35
CA CYS A 103 -3.01 -8.49 -6.00
C CYS A 103 -1.99 -9.26 -6.84
N PHE A 104 -1.87 -8.96 -8.12
CA PHE A 104 -0.86 -9.55 -9.01
C PHE A 104 0.57 -9.30 -8.49
N TYR A 105 0.91 -8.05 -8.17
CA TYR A 105 2.25 -7.73 -7.68
C TYR A 105 2.59 -8.42 -6.36
N PHE A 106 1.60 -8.63 -5.49
CA PHE A 106 1.81 -9.35 -4.23
C PHE A 106 1.63 -10.87 -4.34
N GLY A 107 1.51 -11.43 -5.55
CA GLY A 107 1.43 -12.89 -5.76
C GLY A 107 0.12 -13.52 -5.27
N VAL A 108 -0.96 -12.73 -5.19
CA VAL A 108 -2.30 -13.20 -4.82
C VAL A 108 -3.06 -13.72 -6.04
N SER A 109 -2.83 -13.12 -7.20
CA SER A 109 -3.47 -13.50 -8.47
C SER A 109 -2.41 -13.96 -9.47
N GLU A 110 -2.69 -15.08 -10.14
CA GLU A 110 -1.90 -15.60 -11.26
C GLU A 110 -2.42 -15.07 -12.61
N GLN A 111 -3.55 -14.35 -12.63
CA GLN A 111 -4.06 -13.77 -13.86
C GLN A 111 -3.09 -12.72 -14.40
N THR A 112 -2.76 -12.83 -15.68
CA THR A 112 -1.95 -11.85 -16.38
C THR A 112 -2.72 -10.52 -16.43
N LEU A 113 -2.03 -9.42 -16.18
CA LEU A 113 -2.62 -8.07 -16.20
C LEU A 113 -3.02 -7.70 -17.63
N GLU A 114 -4.25 -8.00 -18.03
CA GLU A 114 -4.89 -7.40 -19.20
C GLU A 114 -5.56 -6.09 -18.76
N SER A 115 -4.75 -5.07 -18.42
CA SER A 115 -5.30 -3.74 -18.13
C SER A 115 -5.86 -3.15 -19.43
N THR A 116 -7.17 -2.98 -19.51
CA THR A 116 -7.84 -2.56 -20.74
C THR A 116 -7.71 -1.07 -21.04
N ASP A 117 -7.38 -0.21 -20.06
CA ASP A 117 -7.40 1.26 -20.25
C ASP A 117 -6.26 2.04 -19.57
N GLY A 118 -5.28 1.40 -18.93
CA GLY A 118 -4.13 2.09 -18.32
C GLY A 118 -4.46 3.05 -17.16
N LYS A 119 -5.75 3.12 -16.74
CA LYS A 119 -6.28 4.02 -15.70
C LYS A 119 -5.51 3.96 -14.38
N PHE A 120 -5.03 2.78 -14.00
CA PHE A 120 -4.33 2.55 -12.73
C PHE A 120 -2.81 2.34 -12.90
N THR A 121 -2.23 2.81 -14.00
CA THR A 121 -0.79 2.65 -14.28
C THR A 121 0.10 3.15 -13.14
N SER A 122 -0.24 4.28 -12.51
CA SER A 122 0.53 4.83 -11.37
C SER A 122 0.48 3.92 -10.13
N ILE A 123 -0.70 3.35 -9.83
CA ILE A 123 -0.86 2.36 -8.74
C ILE A 123 -0.07 1.10 -9.04
N SER A 124 -0.16 0.58 -10.27
CA SER A 124 0.62 -0.59 -10.70
C SER A 124 2.13 -0.38 -10.55
N LYS A 125 2.65 0.77 -11.01
CA LYS A 125 4.07 1.15 -10.84
C LYS A 125 4.45 1.20 -9.36
N TYR A 126 3.59 1.81 -8.53
CA TYR A 126 3.86 1.96 -7.11
C TYR A 126 3.80 0.61 -6.36
N ALA A 127 2.83 -0.26 -6.68
CA ALA A 127 2.74 -1.61 -6.14
C ALA A 127 3.97 -2.45 -6.49
N SER A 128 4.47 -2.35 -7.73
CA SER A 128 5.72 -2.99 -8.14
C SER A 128 6.91 -2.51 -7.32
N ALA A 129 7.08 -1.18 -7.19
CA ALA A 129 8.19 -0.59 -6.43
C ALA A 129 8.14 -0.99 -4.94
N VAL A 130 6.94 -1.00 -4.35
CA VAL A 130 6.73 -1.46 -2.96
C VAL A 130 7.12 -2.93 -2.80
N ARG A 131 6.71 -3.80 -3.72
CA ARG A 131 7.04 -5.22 -3.70
C ARG A 131 8.54 -5.46 -3.77
N GLU A 132 9.25 -4.78 -4.68
CA GLU A 132 10.70 -4.89 -4.81
C GLU A 132 11.42 -4.51 -3.51
N ARG A 133 10.97 -3.42 -2.86
CA ARG A 133 11.52 -3.00 -1.57
C ARG A 133 11.24 -4.00 -0.45
N LEU A 134 10.05 -4.57 -0.38
CA LEU A 134 9.74 -5.61 0.61
C LEU A 134 10.64 -6.84 0.43
N LEU A 135 10.81 -7.32 -0.80
CA LEU A 135 11.67 -8.46 -1.13
C LEU A 135 13.14 -8.25 -0.77
N ALA A 136 13.61 -6.99 -0.64
CA ALA A 136 14.95 -6.69 -0.13
C ALA A 136 15.13 -6.99 1.37
N HIS A 137 14.04 -7.25 2.10
CA HIS A 137 14.05 -7.35 3.56
C HIS A 137 13.37 -8.60 4.12
N VAL A 138 12.62 -9.32 3.29
CA VAL A 138 11.81 -10.48 3.69
C VAL A 138 12.06 -11.66 2.75
N SER A 139 11.82 -12.87 3.24
CA SER A 139 11.94 -14.08 2.41
C SER A 139 10.76 -14.22 1.45
N GLN A 140 10.94 -15.06 0.42
CA GLN A 140 9.84 -15.43 -0.47
C GLN A 140 8.70 -16.12 0.30
N ASP A 141 9.01 -16.94 1.30
CA ASP A 141 8.00 -17.58 2.15
C ASP A 141 7.17 -16.56 2.95
N TRP A 142 7.82 -15.50 3.45
CA TRP A 142 7.11 -14.41 4.10
C TRP A 142 6.19 -13.70 3.09
N MET A 143 6.66 -13.43 1.88
CA MET A 143 5.82 -12.85 0.81
C MET A 143 4.61 -13.72 0.48
N ASN A 144 4.78 -15.04 0.44
CA ASN A 144 3.67 -15.97 0.17
C ASN A 144 2.62 -15.93 1.29
N ASN A 145 3.04 -15.87 2.56
CA ASN A 145 2.13 -15.74 3.70
C ASN A 145 1.44 -14.36 3.72
N PHE A 146 2.19 -13.32 3.37
CA PHE A 146 1.67 -11.98 3.21
C PHE A 146 0.62 -11.91 2.10
N ALA A 147 0.85 -12.55 0.95
CA ALA A 147 -0.10 -12.64 -0.16
C ALA A 147 -1.46 -13.20 0.30
N GLN A 148 -1.44 -14.26 1.13
CA GLN A 148 -2.68 -14.82 1.68
C GLN A 148 -3.44 -13.82 2.56
N SER A 149 -2.73 -13.03 3.36
CA SER A 149 -3.31 -12.02 4.24
C SER A 149 -3.86 -10.83 3.45
N TYR A 150 -3.07 -10.32 2.49
CA TYR A 150 -3.48 -9.25 1.59
C TYR A 150 -4.69 -9.66 0.73
N GLY A 151 -4.72 -10.89 0.23
CA GLY A 151 -5.87 -11.41 -0.53
C GLY A 151 -7.17 -11.48 0.28
N LYS A 152 -7.09 -11.65 1.60
CA LYS A 152 -8.28 -11.53 2.49
C LYS A 152 -8.75 -10.08 2.58
N TYR A 153 -7.83 -9.14 2.76
CA TYR A 153 -8.12 -7.70 2.76
C TYR A 153 -8.75 -7.26 1.44
N ALA A 154 -8.11 -7.56 0.31
CA ALA A 154 -8.57 -7.22 -1.04
C ALA A 154 -10.02 -7.68 -1.30
N ARG A 155 -10.35 -8.92 -0.93
CA ARG A 155 -11.73 -9.44 -1.06
C ARG A 155 -12.72 -8.74 -0.15
N ALA A 156 -12.30 -8.35 1.05
CA ALA A 156 -13.15 -7.59 1.97
C ALA A 156 -13.45 -6.18 1.43
N SER A 157 -12.43 -5.48 0.93
CA SER A 157 -12.57 -4.16 0.30
C SER A 157 -13.52 -4.22 -0.90
N LEU A 158 -13.35 -5.17 -1.81
CA LEU A 158 -14.26 -5.33 -2.96
C LEU A 158 -15.72 -5.59 -2.52
N LYS A 159 -15.92 -6.40 -1.48
CA LYS A 159 -17.25 -6.68 -0.92
C LYS A 159 -17.88 -5.43 -0.34
N GLU A 160 -17.09 -4.58 0.31
CA GLU A 160 -17.55 -3.29 0.84
C GLU A 160 -17.94 -2.32 -0.27
N THR A 161 -17.11 -2.15 -1.30
CA THR A 161 -17.41 -1.31 -2.47
C THR A 161 -18.74 -1.72 -3.13
N ARG A 162 -18.96 -3.03 -3.33
CA ARG A 162 -20.23 -3.56 -3.87
C ARG A 162 -21.43 -3.17 -3.01
N ARG A 163 -21.35 -3.24 -1.69
CA ARG A 163 -22.45 -2.87 -0.79
C ARG A 163 -22.78 -1.37 -0.88
N ARG A 164 -21.77 -0.51 -0.99
CA ARG A 164 -21.96 0.94 -1.14
C ARG A 164 -22.64 1.28 -2.47
N THR A 165 -22.22 0.65 -3.57
CA THR A 165 -22.86 0.85 -4.89
C THR A 165 -24.28 0.29 -5.01
N ALA A 166 -24.61 -0.78 -4.28
CA ALA A 166 -25.96 -1.36 -4.30
C ALA A 166 -26.98 -0.62 -3.42
N SER A 167 -26.51 0.30 -2.56
CA SER A 167 -27.34 1.07 -1.62
C SER A 167 -27.49 2.54 -2.01
N ALA A 168 -26.91 2.95 -3.15
CA ALA A 168 -26.93 4.30 -3.72
C ALA A 168 -27.94 4.36 -4.89
#